data_AF-A0A356CLN2-F1
#
_entry.id   AF-A0A356CLN2-F1
#
_cell.length_a   1.000
_cell.length_b   1.000
_cell.length_c   1.000
_cell.angle_alpha   90.00
_cell.angle_beta   90.00
_cell.angle_gamma   90.00
#
_symmetry.space_group_name_H-M   'P 1'
#
loop_
_entity.id
_entity.type
_entity.pdbx_description
1 polymer ?
#
loop_
_entity_poly.entity_id
_entity_poly.type
_entity_poly.pdbx_seq_one_letter_code
_entity_poly.pdbx_strand_id
1 'polypeptide(L)' 'MEDLVQLSYAVDTFYFLVMGVLVMFMAPGFAMLEAGMVQSKNTSEILTKNVALFAIASVMYLLIGYAIMYGG' A
#
# COMPACT_ATOMS: atom_id res chain seq x y z
N MET A 1 -13.77 18.72 28.18
CA MET A 1 -14.28 18.68 26.78
C MET A 1 -13.10 18.64 25.80
N GLU A 2 -11.98 19.30 26.12
CA GLU A 2 -10.72 19.15 25.37
C GLU A 2 -10.12 17.74 25.42
N ASP A 3 -10.20 17.02 26.56
CA ASP A 3 -9.68 15.65 26.66
C ASP A 3 -10.42 14.66 25.73
N LEU A 4 -11.72 14.88 25.51
CA LEU A 4 -12.52 14.07 24.59
C LEU A 4 -12.13 14.31 23.13
N VAL A 5 -11.72 15.53 22.79
CA VAL A 5 -11.23 15.91 21.46
C VAL A 5 -9.85 15.29 21.21
N GLN A 6 -8.95 15.33 22.20
CA GLN A 6 -7.63 14.69 22.10
C GLN A 6 -7.73 13.17 21.97
N LEU A 7 -8.65 12.53 22.72
CA LEU A 7 -8.87 11.10 22.62
C LEU A 7 -9.42 10.71 21.25
N SER A 8 -10.42 11.44 20.72
CA SER A 8 -10.93 11.21 19.36
C SER A 8 -9.81 11.32 18.33
N TYR A 9 -9.02 12.40 18.39
CA TYR A 9 -7.92 12.62 17.45
C TYR A 9 -6.86 11.51 17.47
N ALA A 10 -6.51 11.02 18.66
CA ALA A 10 -5.57 9.90 18.82
C ALA A 10 -6.12 8.59 18.23
N VAL A 11 -7.40 8.32 18.45
CA VAL A 11 -8.07 7.11 17.91
C VAL A 11 -8.23 7.20 16.40
N ASP A 12 -8.62 8.35 15.86
CA ASP A 12 -8.79 8.57 14.42
C ASP A 12 -7.46 8.43 13.67
N THR A 13 -6.37 8.99 14.23
CA THR A 13 -5.02 8.86 13.67
C THR A 13 -4.52 7.41 13.73
N PHE A 14 -4.75 6.72 14.84
CA PHE A 14 -4.39 5.31 14.98
C PHE A 14 -5.17 4.44 13.98
N TYR A 15 -6.47 4.67 13.85
CA TYR A 15 -7.32 3.98 12.89
C TYR A 15 -6.84 4.20 11.44
N PHE A 16 -6.48 5.43 11.09
CA PHE A 16 -5.90 5.74 9.78
C PHE A 16 -4.60 4.97 9.52
N LEU A 17 -3.71 4.88 10.51
CA LEU A 17 -2.46 4.12 10.39
C LEU A 17 -2.72 2.61 10.19
N VAL A 18 -3.65 2.04 10.97
CA VAL A 18 -4.02 0.62 10.87
C VAL A 18 -4.64 0.30 9.51
N MET A 19 -5.56 1.14 9.04
CA MET A 19 -6.14 1.03 7.70
C MET A 19 -5.05 1.11 6.62
N GLY A 20 -4.09 2.02 6.75
CA GLY A 20 -2.96 2.14 5.83
C GLY A 20 -2.09 0.88 5.75
N VAL A 21 -1.81 0.24 6.89
CA VAL A 21 -1.07 -1.03 6.94
C VAL A 21 -1.86 -2.16 6.25
N LEU A 22 -3.18 -2.24 6.45
CA LEU A 22 -4.01 -3.26 5.80
C LEU A 22 -4.04 -3.10 4.27
N VAL A 23 -4.04 -1.87 3.77
CA VAL A 23 -3.94 -1.61 2.32
C VAL A 23 -2.59 -2.05 1.76
N MET A 24 -1.49 -1.85 2.50
CA MET A 24 -0.16 -2.34 2.09
C MET A 24 -0.10 -3.87 1.93
N PHE A 25 -0.90 -4.63 2.69
CA PHE A 25 -1.01 -6.08 2.53
C PHE A 25 -1.70 -6.53 1.24
N MET A 26 -2.37 -5.65 0.50
CA MET A 26 -3.00 -6.01 -0.77
C MET A 26 -1.98 -6.33 -1.87
N ALA A 27 -0.82 -5.68 -1.88
CA ALA A 27 0.22 -5.88 -2.89
C ALA A 27 0.78 -7.32 -2.92
N PRO A 28 1.23 -7.92 -1.80
CA PRO A 28 1.62 -9.33 -1.79
C PRO A 28 0.44 -10.28 -2.04
N GLY A 29 -0.79 -9.89 -1.66
CA GLY A 29 -2.00 -10.66 -1.95
C GLY A 29 -2.26 -10.81 -3.46
N PHE A 30 -2.18 -9.71 -4.22
CA PHE A 30 -2.29 -9.72 -5.68
C PHE A 30 -1.15 -10.47 -6.35
N ALA A 31 0.08 -10.31 -5.87
CA ALA A 31 1.24 -11.02 -6.41
C ALA A 31 1.09 -12.54 -6.30
N MET A 32 0.51 -13.05 -5.20
CA MET A 32 0.24 -14.48 -5.02
C MET A 32 -0.90 -14.99 -5.93
N LEU A 33 -1.93 -14.18 -6.21
CA LEU A 33 -3.01 -14.53 -7.13
C LEU A 33 -2.50 -14.66 -8.58
N GLU A 34 -1.69 -13.69 -9.03
CA GLU A 34 -1.08 -13.72 -10.36
C GLU A 34 -0.05 -14.85 -10.51
N ALA A 35 0.72 -15.13 -9.46
CA ALA A 35 1.64 -16.27 -9.42
C ALA A 35 0.92 -17.62 -9.54
N GLY A 36 -0.27 -17.76 -8.95
CA GLY A 36 -1.07 -18.99 -8.96
C GLY A 36 -1.83 -19.25 -10.27
N MET A 37 -2.15 -18.20 -11.03
CA MET A 37 -2.87 -18.31 -12.31
C MET A 37 -1.96 -18.63 -13.50
N VAL A 38 -0.64 -18.60 -13.32
CA VAL A 38 0.32 -18.81 -14.41
C VAL A 38 1.10 -20.10 -14.23
N GLN A 39 1.52 -20.65 -15.37
CA GLN A 39 2.34 -21.84 -15.52
C GLN A 39 3.55 -21.79 -14.57
N SER A 40 3.77 -22.87 -13.81
CA SER A 40 4.82 -22.97 -12.78
C SER A 40 6.23 -22.59 -13.25
N LYS A 41 6.53 -22.79 -14.54
CA LYS A 41 7.82 -22.39 -15.14
C LYS A 41 8.05 -20.87 -15.20
N ASN A 42 6.98 -20.06 -15.17
CA ASN A 42 7.05 -18.61 -15.34
C ASN A 42 6.65 -17.84 -14.07
N THR A 43 6.37 -18.55 -12.97
CA THR A 43 5.87 -17.95 -11.72
C THR A 43 6.89 -17.00 -11.08
N SER A 44 8.20 -17.30 -11.15
CA SER A 44 9.26 -16.45 -10.61
C SER A 44 9.40 -15.11 -11.35
N GLU A 45 9.19 -15.11 -12.67
CA GLU A 45 9.20 -13.91 -13.51
C GLU A 45 8.05 -12.96 -13.17
N ILE A 46 6.85 -13.51 -12.93
CA ILE A 46 5.68 -12.71 -12.58
C ILE A 46 5.80 -12.11 -11.19
N LEU A 47 6.27 -12.90 -10.22
CA LEU A 47 6.51 -12.41 -8.87
C LEU A 47 7.51 -11.24 -8.86
N THR A 48 8.60 -11.37 -9.64
CA THR A 48 9.63 -10.32 -9.75
C THR A 48 9.07 -9.04 -10.36
N LYS A 49 8.23 -9.14 -11.41
CA LYS A 49 7.57 -7.98 -12.02
C LYS A 49 6.62 -7.28 -11.05
N ASN A 50 5.83 -8.03 -10.29
CA ASN A 50 4.87 -7.45 -9.36
C ASN A 50 5.57 -6.74 -8.19
N VAL A 51 6.65 -7.32 -7.64
CA VAL A 51 7.50 -6.66 -6.62
C VAL A 51 8.18 -5.42 -7.18
N ALA A 52 8.72 -5.47 -8.40
CA ALA A 52 9.35 -4.32 -9.04
C ALA A 52 8.35 -3.18 -9.28
N LEU A 53 7.14 -3.49 -9.74
CA LEU A 53 6.06 -2.52 -9.91
C LEU A 53 5.67 -1.87 -8.57
N PHE A 54 5.58 -2.64 -7.49
CA PHE A 54 5.30 -2.10 -6.16
C PHE A 54 6.41 -1.16 -5.65
N ALA A 55 7.68 -1.52 -5.88
CA ALA A 55 8.82 -0.67 -5.52
C ALA A 55 8.86 0.63 -6.32
N ILE A 56 8.60 0.57 -7.63
CA ILE A 56 8.55 1.76 -8.49
C ILE A 56 7.36 2.65 -8.11
N ALA A 57 6.18 2.07 -7.90
CA ALA A 57 4.98 2.82 -7.53
C ALA A 57 5.13 3.55 -6.19
N SER A 58 5.71 2.91 -5.18
CA SER A 58 5.96 3.53 -3.87
C SER A 58 6.97 4.67 -3.94
N VAL A 59 8.05 4.53 -4.71
CA VAL A 59 9.04 5.59 -4.92
C VAL A 59 8.46 6.76 -5.73
N MET A 60 7.71 6.48 -6.81
CA MET A 60 7.07 7.54 -7.61
C MET A 60 5.98 8.27 -6.82
N TYR A 61 5.27 7.59 -5.93
CA TYR A 61 4.29 8.22 -5.05
C TYR A 61 4.95 9.21 -4.07
N LEU A 62 6.11 8.86 -3.50
CA LEU A 62 6.89 9.75 -2.63
C LEU A 62 7.43 10.98 -3.37
N LEU A 63 7.92 10.82 -4.60
CA LEU A 63 8.59 11.91 -5.33
C LEU A 63 7.60 12.89 -5.98
N ILE A 64 6.55 12.36 -6.60
CA ILE A 64 5.66 13.15 -7.47
C ILE A 64 4.18 12.91 -7.12
N GLY A 65 3.82 11.68 -6.73
CA GLY A 65 2.41 11.32 -6.47
C GLY A 65 1.79 12.10 -5.32
N TYR A 66 2.52 12.34 -4.23
CA TYR A 66 2.02 13.14 -3.10
C TYR A 66 1.73 14.59 -3.53
N ALA A 67 2.65 15.18 -4.30
CA ALA A 67 2.51 16.54 -4.82
C ALA A 67 1.36 16.68 -5.83
N ILE A 68 1.05 15.65 -6.62
CA ILE A 68 -0.07 15.69 -7.57
C ILE A 68 -1.41 15.42 -6.88
N MET A 69 -1.45 14.50 -5.92
CA MET A 69 -2.70 14.08 -5.27
C MET A 69 -3.21 15.09 -4.23
N TYR A 70 -2.31 15.76 -3.51
CA TYR A 70 -2.64 16.71 -2.45
C TYR A 70 -2.18 18.15 -2.75
N GLY A 71 -1.52 18.41 -3.88
CA GLY A 71 -1.03 19.75 -4.25
C GLY A 71 -2.08 20.65 -4.92
N GLY A 72 -3.36 20.44 -4.63
CA GLY A 72 -4.46 21.37 -4.95
C GLY A 72 -4.74 22.30 -3.79
#